data_AF-A0A316RNS6-F1
#
_entry.id   AF-A0A316RNS6-F1
#
_cell.length_a   1.000
_cell.length_b   1.000
_cell.length_c   1.000
_cell.angle_alpha   90.00
_cell.angle_beta   90.00
_cell.angle_gamma   90.00
#
_symmetry.space_group_name_H-M   'P 1'
#
loop_
_entity.id
_entity.type
_entity.pdbx_description
1 polymer ?
#
loop_
_entity_poly.entity_id
_entity_poly.type
_entity_poly.pdbx_seq_one_letter_code
_entity_poly.pdbx_strand_id
1 'polypeptide(L)'
;MKGWKMALLAAVLMVVLCGCPGQTTAVSRAPAFEMSQQEPVLEPYTEEEILALFERARGRQKWAVTVIDCVPIDDFAYGRVGAVLFSEENNAKTVYVAFLNSEGIFQRCGVEHRVEDGTSLTYLGDGEVSFPFRDINGTTYRCSIRFSREGSDFYFVHGDVPAEE
;
A
#
# COMPACT_ATOMS: atom_id res chain seq x y z
N MET A 1 -17.43 52.40 0.47
CA MET A 1 -16.04 52.66 0.02
C MET A 1 -15.57 51.45 -0.77
N LYS A 2 -15.03 51.66 -1.98
CA LYS A 2 -14.06 50.82 -2.75
C LYS A 2 -14.35 49.30 -2.79
N GLY A 3 -14.69 48.63 -3.89
CA GLY A 3 -14.21 48.79 -5.26
C GLY A 3 -12.72 48.43 -5.36
N TRP A 4 -12.35 47.18 -5.72
CA TRP A 4 -11.36 46.91 -6.79
C TRP A 4 -11.10 45.41 -7.13
N LYS A 5 -11.15 45.10 -8.44
CA LYS A 5 -10.30 44.18 -9.27
C LYS A 5 -10.14 42.72 -8.80
N MET A 6 -10.69 41.72 -9.49
CA MET A 6 -10.27 41.17 -10.81
C MET A 6 -8.75 41.10 -11.03
N ALA A 7 -8.19 39.88 -10.96
CA ALA A 7 -6.94 39.51 -11.61
C ALA A 7 -7.12 38.13 -12.27
N LEU A 8 -7.45 38.18 -13.56
CA LEU A 8 -7.38 37.09 -14.53
C LEU A 8 -5.94 37.04 -15.05
N LEU A 9 -5.30 35.88 -15.03
CA LEU A 9 -4.08 35.63 -15.81
C LEU A 9 -4.20 34.26 -16.47
N ALA A 10 -5.00 34.21 -17.54
CA ALA A 10 -4.99 33.13 -18.51
C ALA A 10 -3.97 33.50 -19.59
N ALA A 11 -2.83 32.84 -19.59
CA ALA A 11 -1.82 32.95 -20.63
C ALA A 11 -1.84 31.65 -21.44
N VAL A 12 -2.46 31.66 -22.62
CA VAL A 12 -2.12 30.73 -23.69
C VAL A 12 -2.11 31.50 -25.00
N LEU A 13 -0.90 31.62 -25.53
CA LEU A 13 -0.49 32.40 -26.68
C LEU A 13 -0.95 31.72 -27.98
N MET A 14 -1.46 32.54 -28.90
CA MET A 14 -1.98 32.18 -30.22
C MET A 14 -0.98 31.41 -31.09
N VAL A 15 -1.47 30.35 -31.74
CA VAL A 15 -0.83 29.65 -32.85
C VAL A 15 -0.78 30.59 -34.06
N VAL A 16 0.42 30.99 -34.46
CA VAL A 16 0.65 31.69 -35.74
C VAL A 16 1.07 30.66 -36.78
N LEU A 17 0.15 30.40 -37.72
CA LEU A 17 0.46 29.72 -38.98
C LEU A 17 1.22 30.69 -39.88
N CYS A 18 2.49 30.38 -40.19
CA CYS A 18 3.22 31.01 -41.28
C CYS A 18 3.91 29.89 -42.07
N GLY A 19 3.38 29.60 -43.25
CA GLY A 19 4.01 28.74 -44.24
C GLY A 19 4.96 29.54 -45.12
N CYS A 20 6.12 28.97 -45.43
CA CYS A 20 6.94 29.33 -46.59
C CYS A 20 7.58 28.06 -47.19
N PRO A 21 7.72 27.99 -48.54
CA PRO A 21 8.07 26.78 -49.27
C PRO A 21 9.58 26.61 -49.52
N GLY A 22 10.01 25.35 -49.65
CA GLY A 22 11.11 24.89 -50.51
C GLY A 22 12.55 25.15 -50.07
N GLN A 23 13.28 24.09 -49.68
CA GLN A 23 14.31 23.41 -50.49
C GLN A 23 15.16 22.46 -49.64
N THR A 24 15.60 21.40 -50.31
CA THR A 24 16.31 20.21 -49.85
C THR A 24 17.65 20.52 -49.16
N THR A 25 17.89 19.96 -47.97
CA THR A 25 19.22 19.56 -47.49
C THR A 25 19.06 18.39 -46.51
N ALA A 26 19.92 17.39 -46.66
CA ALA A 26 19.81 16.06 -46.07
C ALA A 26 19.68 16.05 -44.53
N VAL A 27 18.70 15.30 -44.03
CA VAL A 27 18.67 14.85 -42.64
C VAL A 27 18.89 13.34 -42.63
N SER A 28 20.04 12.96 -42.09
CA SER A 28 20.38 11.59 -41.72
C SER A 28 19.24 10.97 -40.92
N ARG A 29 18.70 9.86 -41.42
CA ARG A 29 17.68 9.07 -40.72
C ARG A 29 18.37 8.38 -39.54
N ALA A 30 18.33 8.99 -38.37
CA ALA A 30 18.59 8.26 -37.14
C ALA A 30 17.57 7.10 -37.06
N PRO A 31 18.00 5.86 -36.76
CA PRO A 31 17.05 4.80 -36.53
C PRO A 31 16.20 5.21 -35.33
N ALA A 32 14.88 5.10 -35.48
CA ALA A 32 13.96 5.18 -34.35
C ALA A 32 14.36 4.05 -33.41
N PHE A 33 15.07 4.39 -32.33
CA PHE A 33 15.30 3.48 -31.24
C PHE A 33 13.95 3.32 -30.57
N GLU A 34 13.28 2.21 -30.89
CA GLU A 34 12.11 1.75 -30.17
C GLU A 34 12.57 1.49 -28.73
N MET A 35 12.46 2.51 -27.87
CA MET A 35 12.64 2.34 -26.44
C MET A 35 11.45 1.50 -25.98
N SER A 36 11.64 0.18 -26.04
CA SER A 36 10.85 -0.77 -25.28
C SER A 36 11.00 -0.40 -23.80
N GLN A 37 10.04 0.38 -23.29
CA GLN A 37 9.90 0.65 -21.87
C GLN A 37 9.39 -0.63 -21.22
N GLN A 38 10.28 -1.58 -20.97
CA GLN A 38 9.99 -2.64 -20.01
C GLN A 38 9.90 -1.97 -18.65
N GLU A 39 8.69 -1.87 -18.10
CA GLU A 39 8.52 -1.56 -16.68
C GLU A 39 9.37 -2.54 -15.87
N PRO A 40 10.16 -2.06 -14.89
CA PRO A 40 10.96 -2.95 -14.07
C PRO A 40 10.01 -3.91 -13.36
N VAL A 41 10.19 -5.21 -13.60
CA VAL A 41 9.51 -6.25 -12.83
C VAL A 41 10.03 -6.12 -11.40
N LEU A 42 9.16 -5.63 -10.51
CA LEU A 42 9.45 -5.60 -9.08
C LEU A 42 9.29 -7.02 -8.55
N GLU A 43 10.36 -7.57 -7.97
CA GLU A 43 10.27 -8.83 -7.26
C GLU A 43 9.52 -8.61 -5.94
N PRO A 44 8.62 -9.54 -5.56
CA PRO A 44 7.94 -9.46 -4.28
C PRO A 44 8.93 -9.54 -3.13
N TYR A 45 8.64 -8.84 -2.03
CA TYR A 45 9.46 -8.86 -0.82
C TYR A 45 9.36 -10.24 -0.16
N THR A 46 10.41 -10.65 0.56
CA THR A 46 10.32 -11.83 1.44
C THR A 46 9.72 -11.47 2.80
N GLU A 47 9.26 -12.47 3.55
CA GLU A 47 8.81 -12.31 4.93
C GLU A 47 9.90 -11.67 5.80
N GLU A 48 11.16 -12.10 5.66
CA GLU A 48 12.29 -11.54 6.39
C GLU A 48 12.51 -10.06 6.10
N GLU A 49 12.33 -9.63 4.84
CA GLU A 49 12.45 -8.23 4.46
C GLU A 49 11.31 -7.39 5.05
N ILE A 50 10.09 -7.91 5.05
CA ILE A 50 8.91 -7.26 5.64
C ILE A 50 9.08 -7.11 7.15
N LEU A 51 9.52 -8.17 7.83
CA LEU A 51 9.85 -8.11 9.25
C LEU A 51 10.93 -7.07 9.50
N ALA A 52 12.02 -7.07 8.73
CA ALA A 52 13.09 -6.08 8.89
C ALA A 52 12.59 -4.63 8.70
N LEU A 53 11.68 -4.39 7.75
CA LEU A 53 11.04 -3.08 7.55
C LEU A 53 10.22 -2.67 8.79
N PHE A 54 9.39 -3.57 9.30
CA PHE A 54 8.54 -3.33 10.46
C PHE A 54 9.37 -3.12 11.74
N GLU A 55 10.39 -3.95 11.96
CA GLU A 55 11.36 -3.84 13.05
C GLU A 55 12.06 -2.48 13.08
N ARG A 56 12.52 -2.01 11.91
CA ARG A 56 13.13 -0.69 11.76
C ARG A 56 12.13 0.44 12.03
N ALA A 57 10.86 0.26 11.69
CA ALA A 57 9.82 1.25 11.94
C ALA A 57 9.44 1.33 13.42
N ARG A 58 9.30 0.19 14.12
CA ARG A 58 9.00 0.15 15.56
C ARG A 58 10.18 0.59 16.42
N GLY A 59 11.42 0.25 16.03
CA GLY A 59 12.63 0.65 16.75
C GLY A 59 12.78 2.18 16.83
N ARG A 60 12.43 2.89 15.75
CA ARG A 60 12.38 4.37 15.72
C ARG A 60 11.37 4.96 16.71
N GLN A 61 10.29 4.23 17.00
CA GLN A 61 9.19 4.67 17.85
C GLN A 61 9.28 4.14 19.29
N LYS A 62 10.25 3.27 19.60
CA LYS A 62 10.35 2.54 20.88
C LYS A 62 9.04 1.84 21.25
N TRP A 63 8.39 1.27 20.25
CA TRP A 63 7.07 0.65 20.39
C TRP A 63 7.19 -0.82 20.74
N ALA A 64 6.65 -1.21 21.89
CA ALA A 64 6.70 -2.57 22.41
C ALA A 64 5.52 -3.40 21.87
N VAL A 65 5.83 -4.33 20.96
CA VAL A 65 4.86 -5.21 20.30
C VAL A 65 5.43 -6.62 20.16
N THR A 66 4.53 -7.60 20.16
CA THR A 66 4.83 -8.98 19.80
C THR A 66 4.35 -9.22 18.38
N VAL A 67 5.28 -9.50 17.47
CA VAL A 67 4.93 -9.92 16.10
C VAL A 67 4.44 -11.36 16.15
N ILE A 68 3.30 -11.61 15.51
CA ILE A 68 2.66 -12.93 15.44
C ILE A 68 3.00 -13.58 14.11
N ASP A 69 2.77 -12.86 13.01
CA ASP A 69 3.11 -13.31 11.66
C ASP A 69 3.22 -12.15 10.66
N CYS A 70 3.74 -12.40 9.47
CA CYS A 70 3.76 -11.45 8.36
C CYS A 70 3.59 -12.15 7.02
N VAL A 71 3.13 -11.40 6.02
CA VAL A 71 2.96 -11.92 4.66
C VAL A 71 3.32 -10.86 3.63
N PRO A 72 3.97 -11.22 2.50
CA PRO A 72 4.16 -10.31 1.38
C PRO A 72 2.87 -9.96 0.66
N ILE A 73 2.86 -8.75 0.12
CA ILE A 73 1.84 -8.24 -0.79
C ILE A 73 2.50 -8.20 -2.17
N ASP A 74 2.31 -9.27 -2.94
CA ASP A 74 3.00 -9.55 -4.19
C ASP A 74 2.44 -8.80 -5.40
N ASP A 75 1.17 -8.40 -5.34
CA ASP A 75 0.52 -7.53 -6.33
C ASP A 75 0.75 -6.03 -6.08
N PHE A 76 1.50 -5.69 -5.02
CA PHE A 76 1.78 -4.33 -4.59
C PHE A 76 0.53 -3.43 -4.40
N ALA A 77 -0.61 -4.03 -4.03
CA ALA A 77 -1.88 -3.32 -3.88
C ALA A 77 -1.69 -2.04 -3.04
N TYR A 78 -2.11 -0.91 -3.62
CA TYR A 78 -2.03 0.42 -2.99
C TYR A 78 -0.60 0.84 -2.55
N GLY A 79 0.43 0.30 -3.21
CA GLY A 79 1.84 0.58 -2.93
C GLY A 79 2.35 -0.08 -1.65
N ARG A 80 1.70 -1.16 -1.21
CA ARG A 80 2.14 -1.96 -0.06
C ARG A 80 3.02 -3.10 -0.49
N VAL A 81 3.97 -3.47 0.37
CA VAL A 81 4.93 -4.55 0.12
C VAL A 81 4.72 -5.73 1.06
N GLY A 82 4.02 -5.51 2.18
CA GLY A 82 3.73 -6.55 3.15
C GLY A 82 2.75 -6.12 4.22
N ALA A 83 2.21 -7.11 4.92
CA ALA A 83 1.36 -6.96 6.09
C ALA A 83 1.96 -7.69 7.29
N VAL A 84 1.82 -7.13 8.48
CA VAL A 84 2.32 -7.72 9.74
C VAL A 84 1.18 -7.78 10.76
N LEU A 85 0.90 -8.99 11.26
CA LEU A 85 0.00 -9.24 12.37
C LEU A 85 0.80 -9.16 13.68
N PHE A 86 0.35 -8.35 14.62
CA PHE A 86 1.03 -8.17 15.91
C PHE A 86 0.05 -7.79 17.02
N SER A 87 0.48 -7.96 18.26
CA SER A 87 -0.22 -7.47 19.45
C SER A 87 0.63 -6.44 20.20
N GLU A 88 -0.01 -5.50 20.88
CA GLU A 88 0.67 -4.59 21.80
C GLU A 88 0.79 -5.26 23.18
N GLU A 89 1.96 -5.17 23.82
CA GLU A 89 2.21 -5.87 25.10
C GLU A 89 1.20 -5.50 26.21
N ASN A 90 0.68 -4.27 26.16
CA ASN A 90 -0.28 -3.76 27.15
C ASN A 90 -1.75 -3.93 26.72
N ASN A 91 -2.03 -4.57 25.58
CA ASN A 91 -3.39 -4.80 25.09
C ASN A 91 -3.54 -6.19 24.44
N ALA A 92 -3.70 -7.21 25.27
CA ALA A 92 -3.88 -8.60 24.84
C ALA A 92 -5.26 -8.92 24.22
N LYS A 93 -6.18 -7.95 24.17
CA LYS A 93 -7.53 -8.12 23.60
C LYS A 93 -7.65 -7.68 22.15
N THR A 94 -6.63 -6.98 21.65
CA THR A 94 -6.63 -6.41 20.31
C THR A 94 -5.40 -6.93 19.58
N VAL A 95 -5.64 -7.49 18.40
CA VAL A 95 -4.58 -7.70 17.41
C VAL A 95 -4.66 -6.61 16.36
N TYR A 96 -3.52 -6.34 15.75
CA TYR A 96 -3.41 -5.33 14.73
C TYR A 96 -2.76 -5.90 13.49
N VAL A 97 -3.20 -5.43 12.33
CA VAL A 97 -2.50 -5.63 11.06
C VAL A 97 -1.93 -4.31 10.60
N ALA A 98 -0.62 -4.24 10.39
CA ALA A 98 0.07 -3.11 9.76
C ALA A 98 0.37 -3.41 8.29
N PHE A 99 -0.03 -2.52 7.39
CA PHE A 99 0.27 -2.58 5.95
C PHE A 99 1.43 -1.62 5.63
N LEU A 100 2.58 -2.16 5.25
CA LEU A 100 3.83 -1.42 5.04
C LEU A 100 4.05 -1.08 3.57
N ASN A 101 4.59 0.11 3.31
CA ASN A 101 5.23 0.40 2.02
C ASN A 101 6.74 0.06 2.07
N SER A 102 7.43 0.19 0.93
CA SER A 102 8.87 -0.10 0.78
C SER A 102 9.79 0.75 1.67
N GLU A 103 9.31 1.91 2.15
CA GLU A 103 10.05 2.78 3.07
C GLU A 103 9.90 2.36 4.54
N GLY A 104 8.99 1.42 4.82
CA GLY A 104 8.60 1.00 6.17
C GLY A 104 7.61 1.97 6.84
N ILE A 105 6.94 2.84 6.07
CA ILE A 105 5.80 3.63 6.53
C ILE A 105 4.56 2.73 6.46
N PHE A 106 3.76 2.73 7.52
CA PHE A 106 2.62 1.84 7.63
C PHE A 106 1.35 2.53 8.13
N GLN A 107 0.22 1.97 7.72
CA GLN A 107 -1.08 2.20 8.35
C GLN A 107 -1.49 0.89 9.03
N ARG A 108 -2.25 0.99 10.13
CA ARG A 108 -2.67 -0.20 10.88
C ARG A 108 -4.17 -0.18 11.19
N CYS A 109 -4.75 -1.36 11.24
CA CYS A 109 -6.11 -1.61 11.70
C CYS A 109 -6.05 -2.52 12.93
N GLY A 110 -6.79 -2.17 13.99
CA GLY A 110 -6.92 -2.99 15.19
C GLY A 110 -8.30 -3.61 15.26
N VAL A 111 -8.36 -4.89 15.64
CA VAL A 111 -9.61 -5.64 15.81
C VAL A 111 -9.59 -6.37 17.16
N GLU A 112 -10.73 -6.40 17.85
CA GLU A 112 -10.86 -6.99 19.19
C GLU A 112 -10.95 -8.53 19.12
N HIS A 113 -9.83 -9.13 18.77
CA HIS A 113 -9.67 -10.58 18.72
C HIS A 113 -8.47 -11.03 19.54
N ARG A 114 -8.57 -12.25 20.07
CA ARG A 114 -7.44 -12.98 20.62
C ARG A 114 -7.06 -14.07 19.65
N VAL A 115 -5.78 -14.12 19.29
CA VAL A 115 -5.22 -15.14 18.42
C VAL A 115 -4.35 -16.08 19.24
N GLU A 116 -4.19 -17.31 18.74
CA GLU A 116 -3.31 -18.31 19.36
C GLU A 116 -1.88 -18.13 18.88
N ASP A 117 -0.91 -18.60 19.68
CA ASP A 117 0.48 -18.65 19.25
C ASP A 117 0.60 -19.51 17.98
N GLY A 118 1.36 -19.03 16.99
CA GLY A 118 1.49 -19.71 15.69
C GLY A 118 0.34 -19.46 14.71
N THR A 119 -0.56 -18.52 15.01
CA THR A 119 -1.55 -18.02 14.04
C THR A 119 -0.85 -17.45 12.80
N SER A 120 -1.27 -17.90 11.62
CA SER A 120 -0.74 -17.40 10.35
C SER A 120 -1.63 -16.32 9.71
N LEU A 121 -0.98 -15.36 9.05
CA LEU A 121 -1.57 -14.31 8.24
C LEU A 121 -1.49 -14.71 6.76
N THR A 122 -2.61 -14.63 6.05
CA THR A 122 -2.68 -14.98 4.63
C THR A 122 -3.05 -13.75 3.81
N TYR A 123 -2.33 -13.52 2.71
CA TYR A 123 -2.69 -12.51 1.72
C TYR A 123 -3.70 -13.09 0.71
N LEU A 124 -4.77 -12.34 0.44
CA LEU A 124 -5.87 -12.76 -0.44
C LEU A 124 -5.94 -11.95 -1.75
N GLY A 125 -5.02 -11.00 -1.96
CA GLY A 125 -5.02 -10.09 -3.11
C GLY A 125 -5.77 -8.79 -2.84
N ASP A 126 -5.51 -7.76 -3.66
CA ASP A 126 -6.18 -6.45 -3.62
C ASP A 126 -6.22 -5.81 -2.22
N GLY A 127 -5.12 -5.92 -1.48
CA GLY A 127 -4.97 -5.32 -0.16
C GLY A 127 -5.72 -6.04 0.96
N GLU A 128 -6.24 -7.25 0.72
CA GLU A 128 -6.93 -8.06 1.72
C GLU A 128 -6.04 -9.10 2.37
N VAL A 129 -6.09 -9.20 3.69
CA VAL A 129 -5.49 -10.29 4.47
C VAL A 129 -6.53 -10.98 5.34
N SER A 130 -6.25 -12.23 5.71
CA SER A 130 -7.05 -12.96 6.67
C SER A 130 -6.20 -13.73 7.67
N PHE A 131 -6.71 -13.88 8.88
CA PHE A 131 -6.14 -14.72 9.92
C PHE A 131 -7.24 -15.36 10.78
N PRO A 132 -7.02 -16.57 11.32
CA PRO A 132 -7.98 -17.19 12.22
C PRO A 132 -7.93 -16.55 13.61
N PHE A 133 -9.06 -16.57 14.31
CA PHE A 133 -9.14 -16.26 15.73
C PHE A 133 -10.17 -17.16 16.41
N ARG A 134 -10.13 -17.23 17.73
CA ARG A 134 -11.08 -18.01 18.52
C ARG A 134 -11.96 -17.07 19.35
N ASP A 135 -13.28 -17.27 19.28
CA ASP A 135 -14.22 -16.52 20.11
C ASP A 135 -14.17 -16.99 21.58
N ILE A 136 -14.95 -16.34 22.45
CA ILE A 136 -15.01 -16.68 23.88
C ILE A 136 -15.56 -18.09 24.15
N ASN A 137 -16.32 -18.66 23.22
CA ASN A 137 -16.90 -20.00 23.33
C ASN A 137 -15.97 -21.09 22.80
N GLY A 138 -14.83 -20.69 22.24
CA GLY A 138 -13.83 -21.58 21.71
C GLY A 138 -14.01 -21.91 20.21
N THR A 139 -14.94 -21.24 19.53
CA THR A 139 -15.25 -21.43 18.10
C THR A 139 -14.26 -20.65 17.24
N THR A 140 -13.74 -21.28 16.20
CA THR A 140 -12.79 -20.66 15.27
C THR A 140 -13.53 -19.86 14.19
N TYR A 141 -13.12 -18.61 14.03
CA TYR A 141 -13.54 -17.71 12.96
C TYR A 141 -12.32 -17.29 12.15
N ARG A 142 -12.57 -16.69 10.99
CA ARG A 142 -11.59 -15.94 10.22
C ARG A 142 -11.96 -14.47 10.23
N CYS A 143 -11.02 -13.64 10.66
CA CYS A 143 -11.08 -12.21 10.42
C CYS A 143 -10.51 -11.94 9.03
N SER A 144 -11.15 -11.06 8.26
CA SER A 144 -10.59 -10.45 7.06
C SER A 144 -10.42 -8.96 7.29
N ILE A 145 -9.30 -8.40 6.83
CA ILE A 145 -9.03 -6.95 6.82
C ILE A 145 -8.58 -6.57 5.41
N ARG A 146 -9.33 -5.68 4.78
CA ARG A 146 -8.99 -5.07 3.49
C ARG A 146 -8.52 -3.63 3.67
N PHE A 147 -7.31 -3.36 3.21
CA PHE A 147 -6.73 -2.03 3.08
C PHE A 147 -7.03 -1.45 1.69
N SER A 148 -7.35 -0.17 1.62
CA SER A 148 -7.42 0.56 0.36
C SER A 148 -6.99 2.01 0.51
N ARG A 149 -6.73 2.68 -0.62
CA ARG A 149 -6.32 4.08 -0.68
C ARG A 149 -7.06 4.83 -1.78
N GLU A 150 -7.62 5.99 -1.42
CA GLU A 150 -8.16 6.97 -2.38
C GLU A 150 -7.42 8.30 -2.21
N GLY A 151 -6.61 8.69 -3.20
CA GLY A 151 -5.75 9.87 -3.06
C GLY A 151 -4.77 9.74 -1.88
N SER A 152 -4.89 10.67 -0.92
CA SER A 152 -4.10 10.65 0.33
C SER A 152 -4.77 9.89 1.47
N ASP A 153 -6.02 9.48 1.31
CA ASP A 153 -6.83 8.89 2.37
C ASP A 153 -6.71 7.37 2.36
N PHE A 154 -6.73 6.79 3.56
CA PHE A 154 -6.55 5.36 3.79
C PHE A 154 -7.77 4.78 4.46
N TYR A 155 -8.23 3.63 4.00
CA TYR A 155 -9.44 2.98 4.51
C TYR A 155 -9.15 1.54 4.91
N PHE A 156 -9.91 1.08 5.90
CA PHE A 156 -9.92 -0.29 6.36
C PHE A 156 -11.37 -0.77 6.41
N VAL A 157 -11.61 -1.94 5.83
CA VAL A 157 -12.85 -2.70 6.02
C VAL A 157 -12.45 -4.01 6.64
N HIS A 158 -13.12 -4.41 7.73
CA HIS A 158 -12.89 -5.72 8.33
C HIS A 158 -14.21 -6.44 8.59
N GLY A 159 -14.14 -7.76 8.67
CA GLY A 159 -15.31 -8.60 8.95
C GLY A 159 -14.89 -10.00 9.38
N ASP A 160 -15.80 -10.66 10.08
CA ASP A 160 -15.58 -12.00 10.64
C ASP A 160 -16.52 -12.98 9.98
N VAL A 161 -15.96 -14.11 9.54
CA VAL A 161 -16.73 -15.23 8.97
C VAL A 161 -16.38 -16.51 9.72
N PRO A 162 -17.31 -17.47 9.87
CA PRO A 162 -16.98 -18.79 10.41
C PRO A 162 -15.84 -19.42 9.60
N ALA A 163 -14.89 -20.06 10.28
CA ALA A 163 -13.95 -20.93 9.58
C ALA A 163 -14.75 -22.15 9.08
N GLU A 164 -14.89 -22.32 7.77
CA GLU A 164 -15.57 -23.51 7.21
C GLU A 164 -14.87 -24.79 7.72
N GLU A 165 -15.65 -25.77 8.18
CA GLU A 165 -15.18 -27.07 8.69
C GLU A 165 -14.60 -27.97 7.58
#